data_AF-A0A1C5ZD75-F1
#
_entry.id   AF-A0A1C5ZD75-F1
#
_cell.length_a   1.000
_cell.length_b   1.000
_cell.length_c   1.000
_cell.angle_alpha   90.00
_cell.angle_beta   90.00
_cell.angle_gamma   90.00
#
_symmetry.space_group_name_H-M   'P 1'
#
loop_
_entity.id
_entity.type
_entity.pdbx_description
1 polymer ?
#
loop_
_entity_poly.entity_id
_entity_poly.type
_entity_poly.pdbx_seq_one_letter_code
_entity_poly.pdbx_strand_id
1 'polypeptide(L)'
;MNRKNFLKNKKINWIKVVIQILSFALIPGLFEGEFAAVGNIVSCIYKGNISWESVKYSVWMLLATVPATVLVGRFFCGFFCSFGAVQDLLWLGSHRLRALFPGKRNLKKDDRIFRFAKYAVLFYFIIFIWSGVTAVKTAGPWQVFGQYVSFGHWPGLKPLLSVGGVLLLLIFIGSLFVQRFFCRYFCPMGAIYSLISQTSFLKIDKPREECGKCHLCTSKCTMGMDLTKKDRIAGGECISCQKCVSWCPKGNAHFRSRYGVLIGVGVTCATIMVSQLLIAGNLAKEKTADSVKKTAENDAGGNFQNGIYTGTGEGYRGKVTVTVKVADGKITELVLDDYADDKSYMERAKNRIFQEMISRQNTDVDAVSGATYSSNGLIEAVNKALGNDEGEGKKPEQEESEDKQSFIEAGRFQNLTDGIYTGSADAFRGDVEVQVTVEKQKVTDISILSYCDTEEYFFRAAPAVIEQMKAEQSLNVDAVSGATYSSNGVIHAVANALEIPEDQYAPRPGRNLTAKKKNHGHIVKHEITSQEEYEEKVEKYSK
;
A
#
# COMPACT_ATOMS: atom_id res chain seq x y z
N MET A 1 41.33 28.26 -34.19
CA MET A 1 41.11 28.00 -32.74
C MET A 1 41.84 26.71 -32.35
N ASN A 2 42.81 26.78 -31.44
CA ASN A 2 43.71 25.67 -31.11
C ASN A 2 42.94 24.47 -30.51
N ARG A 3 43.14 23.25 -31.04
CA ARG A 3 42.37 22.02 -30.69
C ARG A 3 42.42 21.70 -29.19
N LYS A 4 43.51 22.07 -28.51
CA LYS A 4 43.71 21.93 -27.06
C LYS A 4 42.82 22.88 -26.23
N ASN A 5 42.55 24.10 -26.69
CA ASN A 5 41.74 25.08 -25.95
C ASN A 5 40.23 24.78 -26.05
N PHE A 6 39.76 24.24 -27.19
CA PHE A 6 38.36 23.82 -27.33
C PHE A 6 38.01 22.58 -26.49
N LEU A 7 38.93 21.62 -26.37
CA LEU A 7 38.74 20.44 -25.50
C LEU A 7 38.75 20.79 -24.00
N LYS A 8 39.38 21.91 -23.61
CA LYS A 8 39.38 22.44 -22.24
C LYS A 8 38.01 23.03 -21.84
N ASN A 9 37.29 23.62 -22.78
CA ASN A 9 35.92 24.11 -22.55
C ASN A 9 34.88 22.99 -22.71
N LYS A 10 34.80 22.12 -21.70
CA LYS A 10 33.61 21.29 -21.43
C LYS A 10 32.41 22.23 -21.31
N LYS A 11 31.66 22.49 -22.39
CA LYS A 11 30.35 23.15 -22.30
C LYS A 11 29.34 22.15 -21.74
N ILE A 12 29.39 21.98 -20.42
CA ILE A 12 28.32 21.35 -19.64
C ILE A 12 27.06 22.16 -19.95
N ASN A 13 26.00 21.48 -20.38
CA ASN A 13 24.71 22.12 -20.59
C ASN A 13 24.06 22.34 -19.22
N TRP A 14 24.43 23.44 -18.56
CA TRP A 14 23.94 23.80 -17.23
C TRP A 14 22.42 23.95 -17.18
N ILE A 15 21.80 24.47 -18.25
CA ILE A 15 20.34 24.55 -18.36
C ILE A 15 19.72 23.18 -18.20
N LYS A 16 20.24 22.17 -18.93
CA LYS A 16 19.77 20.78 -18.78
C LYS A 16 19.97 20.26 -17.36
N VAL A 17 21.15 20.48 -16.77
CA VAL A 17 21.47 19.97 -15.43
C VAL A 17 20.55 20.59 -14.38
N VAL A 18 20.32 21.90 -14.43
CA VAL A 18 19.43 22.62 -13.52
C VAL A 18 17.99 22.09 -13.65
N ILE A 19 17.48 21.94 -14.87
CA ILE A 19 16.13 21.38 -15.08
C ILE A 19 16.04 19.95 -14.54
N GLN A 20 17.06 19.11 -14.74
CA GLN A 20 17.09 17.75 -14.21
C GLN A 20 17.06 17.73 -12.67
N ILE A 21 17.84 18.60 -12.02
CA ILE A 21 17.86 18.71 -10.55
C ILE A 21 16.51 19.20 -10.03
N LEU A 22 15.95 20.26 -10.63
CA LEU A 22 14.64 20.79 -10.25
C LEU A 22 13.53 19.75 -10.45
N SER A 23 13.55 19.02 -11.57
CA SER A 23 12.56 17.97 -11.85
C SER A 23 12.67 16.83 -10.85
N PHE A 24 13.91 16.42 -10.51
CA PHE A 24 14.15 15.39 -9.51
C PHE A 24 13.69 15.84 -8.11
N ALA A 25 13.85 17.12 -7.78
CA ALA A 25 13.44 17.67 -6.49
C ALA A 25 11.92 17.85 -6.37
N LEU A 26 11.27 18.40 -7.40
CA LEU A 26 9.87 18.83 -7.35
C LEU A 26 8.90 17.73 -7.76
N ILE A 27 9.28 16.87 -8.71
CA ILE A 27 8.39 15.91 -9.38
C ILE A 27 9.07 14.56 -9.62
N PRO A 28 9.68 13.94 -8.59
CA PRO A 28 10.45 12.70 -8.75
C PRO A 28 9.63 11.53 -9.33
N GLY A 29 8.36 11.41 -8.94
CA GLY A 29 7.44 10.35 -9.33
C GLY A 29 6.77 10.54 -10.70
N LEU A 30 7.01 11.65 -11.41
CA LEU A 30 6.37 11.91 -12.70
C LEU A 30 6.68 10.80 -13.73
N PHE A 31 7.88 10.23 -13.67
CA PHE A 31 8.26 9.11 -14.51
C PHE A 31 7.39 7.86 -14.26
N GLU A 32 6.97 7.59 -13.03
CA GLU A 32 6.15 6.43 -12.70
C GLU A 32 4.70 6.59 -13.14
N GLY A 33 4.18 7.82 -13.08
CA GLY A 33 2.79 8.12 -13.41
C GLY A 33 2.38 7.65 -14.81
N GLU A 34 3.29 7.72 -15.79
CA GLU A 34 3.02 7.25 -17.15
C GLU A 34 2.92 5.71 -17.23
N PHE A 35 3.80 4.98 -16.52
CA PHE A 35 3.74 3.51 -16.47
C PHE A 35 2.50 3.04 -15.71
N ALA A 36 2.17 3.72 -14.60
CA ALA A 36 0.98 3.45 -13.82
C ALA A 36 -0.30 3.72 -14.63
N ALA A 37 -0.33 4.80 -15.42
CA ALA A 37 -1.47 5.12 -16.28
C ALA A 37 -1.74 4.01 -17.32
N VAL A 38 -0.71 3.57 -18.05
CA VAL A 38 -0.85 2.48 -19.02
C VAL A 38 -1.25 1.18 -18.33
N GLY A 39 -0.61 0.85 -17.21
CA GLY A 39 -0.93 -0.35 -16.42
C GLY A 39 -2.35 -0.38 -15.86
N ASN A 40 -2.86 0.77 -15.40
CA ASN A 40 -4.21 0.90 -14.85
C ASN A 40 -5.28 0.66 -15.92
N ILE A 41 -5.15 1.29 -17.09
CA ILE A 41 -6.09 1.10 -18.22
C ILE A 41 -6.17 -0.38 -18.59
N VAL A 42 -5.00 -1.00 -18.76
CA VAL A 42 -4.89 -2.42 -19.10
C VAL A 42 -5.51 -3.32 -18.04
N SER A 43 -5.24 -3.05 -16.75
CA SER A 43 -5.80 -3.85 -15.66
C SER A 43 -7.32 -3.73 -15.57
N CYS A 44 -7.87 -2.54 -15.80
CA CYS A 44 -9.32 -2.32 -15.83
C CYS A 44 -9.98 -3.04 -17.01
N ILE A 45 -9.34 -3.03 -18.19
CA ILE A 45 -9.80 -3.79 -19.37
C ILE A 45 -9.87 -5.28 -19.06
N TYR A 46 -8.83 -5.83 -18.42
CA TYR A 46 -8.77 -7.25 -18.12
C TYR A 46 -9.78 -7.71 -17.05
N LYS A 47 -10.02 -6.88 -16.02
CA LYS A 47 -10.98 -7.18 -14.95
C LYS A 47 -12.45 -7.04 -15.38
N GLY A 48 -12.73 -6.58 -16.60
CA GLY A 48 -14.09 -6.37 -17.10
C GLY A 48 -14.85 -5.20 -16.45
N ASN A 49 -14.25 -4.48 -15.49
CA ASN A 49 -14.85 -3.35 -14.79
C ASN A 49 -14.31 -2.02 -15.33
N ILE A 50 -14.58 -1.73 -16.61
CA ILE A 50 -14.19 -0.45 -17.23
C ILE A 50 -15.27 0.58 -16.91
N SER A 51 -15.11 1.31 -15.79
CA SER A 51 -15.86 2.55 -15.57
C SER A 51 -15.02 3.75 -16.03
N TRP A 52 -15.66 4.78 -16.59
CA TRP A 52 -14.99 6.02 -16.98
C TRP A 52 -14.24 6.65 -15.79
N GLU A 53 -14.80 6.53 -14.59
CA GLU A 53 -14.20 7.02 -13.36
C GLU A 53 -12.86 6.36 -13.02
N SER A 54 -12.74 5.04 -13.22
CA SER A 54 -11.50 4.30 -12.93
C SER A 54 -10.36 4.60 -13.90
N VAL A 55 -10.67 4.96 -15.16
CA VAL A 55 -9.66 5.13 -16.23
C VAL A 55 -9.43 6.58 -16.66
N LYS A 56 -10.31 7.53 -16.31
CA LYS A 56 -10.24 8.94 -16.75
C LYS A 56 -8.86 9.55 -16.56
N TYR A 57 -8.22 9.34 -15.41
CA TYR A 57 -6.91 9.92 -15.09
C TYR A 57 -5.81 9.39 -16.01
N SER A 58 -5.81 8.08 -16.22
CA SER A 58 -4.85 7.41 -17.07
C SER A 58 -5.02 7.85 -18.53
N VAL A 59 -6.27 8.01 -18.98
CA VAL A 59 -6.59 8.51 -20.33
C VAL A 59 -6.13 9.96 -20.49
N TRP A 60 -6.45 10.85 -19.55
CA TRP A 60 -6.02 12.25 -19.60
C TRP A 60 -4.51 12.42 -19.57
N MET A 61 -3.81 11.63 -18.74
CA MET A 61 -2.34 11.62 -18.72
C MET A 61 -1.76 11.23 -20.08
N LEU A 62 -2.31 10.22 -20.75
CA LEU A 62 -1.88 9.84 -22.10
C LEU A 62 -2.25 10.90 -23.15
N LEU A 63 -3.43 11.50 -23.04
CA LEU A 63 -3.88 12.56 -23.94
C LEU A 63 -3.05 13.84 -23.79
N ALA A 64 -2.47 14.10 -22.62
CA ALA A 64 -1.52 15.19 -22.43
C ALA A 64 -0.13 14.86 -22.99
N THR A 65 0.39 13.66 -22.73
CA THR A 65 1.79 13.29 -23.05
C THR A 65 2.00 12.91 -24.51
N VAL A 66 1.01 12.30 -25.17
CA VAL A 66 1.13 11.86 -26.57
C VAL A 66 1.26 13.07 -27.51
N PRO A 67 0.36 14.08 -27.50
CA PRO A 67 0.52 15.28 -28.33
C PRO A 67 1.79 16.04 -28.02
N ALA A 68 2.19 16.14 -26.73
CA ALA A 68 3.46 16.73 -26.35
C ALA A 68 4.64 16.01 -27.03
N THR A 69 4.64 14.68 -27.03
CA THR A 69 5.65 13.86 -27.69
C THR A 69 5.62 14.04 -29.21
N VAL A 70 4.44 14.24 -29.81
CA VAL A 70 4.31 14.59 -31.24
C VAL A 70 4.84 16.01 -31.51
N LEU A 71 4.69 16.97 -30.61
CA LEU A 71 5.16 18.34 -30.82
C LEU A 71 6.68 18.46 -30.63
N VAL A 72 7.18 18.03 -29.47
CA VAL A 72 8.57 18.28 -29.04
C VAL A 72 9.45 17.04 -29.08
N GLY A 73 8.92 15.90 -29.52
CA GLY A 73 9.63 14.62 -29.54
C GLY A 73 9.83 14.07 -28.12
N ARG A 74 10.91 13.32 -27.92
CA ARG A 74 11.28 12.73 -26.62
C ARG A 74 12.02 13.71 -25.71
N PHE A 75 11.65 14.99 -25.75
CA PHE A 75 12.29 16.05 -24.97
C PHE A 75 12.22 15.76 -23.45
N PHE A 76 11.07 15.26 -22.99
CA PHE A 76 10.86 14.84 -21.60
C PHE A 76 11.94 13.88 -21.09
N CYS A 77 12.24 12.83 -21.86
CA CYS A 77 13.29 11.85 -21.52
C CYS A 77 14.68 12.50 -21.37
N GLY A 78 14.93 13.59 -22.11
CA GLY A 78 16.18 14.33 -22.08
C GLY A 78 16.34 15.25 -20.87
N PHE A 79 15.28 16.00 -20.52
CA PHE A 79 15.35 17.11 -19.57
C PHE A 79 14.68 16.84 -18.22
N PHE A 80 13.54 16.16 -18.20
CA PHE A 80 12.68 16.07 -17.01
C PHE A 80 12.68 14.68 -16.35
N CYS A 81 12.92 13.62 -17.13
CA CYS A 81 12.89 12.25 -16.61
C CYS A 81 13.96 12.03 -15.50
N SER A 82 13.49 11.86 -14.26
CA SER A 82 14.29 11.57 -13.07
C SER A 82 15.16 10.32 -13.23
N PHE A 83 14.61 9.24 -13.79
CA PHE A 83 15.34 8.01 -14.06
C PHE A 83 16.50 8.20 -15.06
N GLY A 84 16.30 9.06 -16.07
CA GLY A 84 17.33 9.44 -17.03
C GLY A 84 18.40 10.36 -16.42
N ALA A 85 18.02 11.21 -15.47
CA ALA A 85 18.94 12.08 -14.74
C ALA A 85 19.90 11.27 -13.85
N VAL A 86 19.39 10.29 -13.11
CA VAL A 86 20.23 9.39 -12.28
C VAL A 86 21.23 8.63 -13.16
N GLN A 87 20.82 8.12 -14.33
CA GLN A 87 21.77 7.46 -15.25
C GLN A 87 22.83 8.41 -15.82
N ASP A 88 22.47 9.66 -16.10
CA ASP A 88 23.44 10.67 -16.53
C ASP A 88 24.42 11.01 -15.39
N LEU A 89 23.95 11.06 -14.13
CA LEU A 89 24.77 11.27 -12.94
C LEU A 89 25.72 10.09 -12.69
N LEU A 90 25.22 8.86 -12.74
CA LEU A 90 26.03 7.64 -12.62
C LEU A 90 27.13 7.58 -13.69
N TRP A 91 26.80 7.96 -14.92
CA TRP A 91 27.78 8.07 -16.00
C TRP A 91 28.82 9.17 -15.77
N LEU A 92 28.46 10.28 -15.12
CA LEU A 92 29.43 11.33 -14.76
C LEU A 92 30.33 10.85 -13.60
N GLY A 93 29.76 10.20 -12.58
CA GLY A 93 30.48 9.64 -11.44
C GLY A 93 31.45 8.52 -11.84
N SER A 94 31.08 7.68 -12.81
CA SER A 94 31.91 6.55 -13.28
C SER A 94 33.15 6.97 -14.07
N HIS A 95 33.46 8.26 -14.22
CA HIS A 95 34.65 8.71 -14.97
C HIS A 95 35.97 8.19 -14.38
N ARG A 96 36.08 8.09 -13.04
CA ARG A 96 37.26 7.49 -12.37
C ARG A 96 37.29 5.98 -12.56
N LEU A 97 36.15 5.31 -12.35
CA LEU A 97 36.03 3.85 -12.51
C LEU A 97 36.37 3.40 -13.93
N ARG A 98 35.94 4.14 -14.96
CA ARG A 98 36.23 3.82 -16.36
C ARG A 98 37.68 4.07 -16.75
N ALA A 99 38.38 4.94 -16.04
CA ALA A 99 39.81 5.10 -16.23
C ALA A 99 40.59 3.83 -15.81
N LEU A 100 40.05 3.06 -14.85
CA LEU A 100 40.63 1.79 -14.38
C LEU A 100 40.37 0.62 -15.33
N PHE A 101 39.31 0.67 -16.14
CA PHE A 101 38.98 -0.35 -17.14
C PHE A 101 38.98 0.22 -18.56
N PRO A 102 40.16 0.51 -19.16
CA PRO A 102 40.29 1.03 -20.51
C PRO A 102 39.99 -0.06 -21.56
N GLY A 103 38.74 -0.51 -21.63
CA GLY A 103 38.30 -1.44 -22.66
C GLY A 103 38.22 -0.74 -24.03
N LYS A 104 38.98 -1.24 -25.02
CA LYS A 104 38.85 -0.92 -26.45
C LYS A 104 37.48 -1.37 -26.98
N ARG A 105 36.41 -0.69 -26.59
CA ARG A 105 35.04 -1.09 -26.95
C ARG A 105 34.69 -0.54 -28.32
N ASN A 106 34.73 -1.41 -29.34
CA ASN A 106 34.17 -1.16 -30.68
C ASN A 106 32.63 -1.18 -30.63
N LEU A 107 32.05 -0.35 -29.75
CA LEU A 107 30.65 -0.36 -29.32
C LEU A 107 29.65 0.17 -30.35
N LYS A 108 30.05 0.30 -31.63
CA LYS A 108 29.23 0.97 -32.66
C LYS A 108 28.32 0.03 -33.44
N LYS A 109 28.74 -1.22 -33.66
CA LYS A 109 28.00 -2.19 -34.49
C LYS A 109 26.96 -2.94 -33.64
N ASP A 110 27.39 -3.49 -32.51
CA ASP A 110 26.53 -4.26 -31.60
C ASP A 110 25.41 -3.40 -30.99
N ASP A 111 25.72 -2.13 -30.72
CA ASP A 111 24.75 -1.19 -30.19
C ASP A 111 23.50 -1.01 -31.06
N ARG A 112 23.65 -1.10 -32.40
CA ARG A 112 22.49 -0.98 -33.28
C ARG A 112 21.47 -2.09 -33.05
N ILE A 113 21.95 -3.30 -32.78
CA ILE A 113 21.14 -4.49 -32.52
C ILE A 113 20.55 -4.40 -31.11
N PHE A 114 21.36 -4.09 -30.11
CA PHE A 114 20.88 -3.99 -28.72
C PHE A 114 19.82 -2.90 -28.51
N ARG A 115 19.82 -1.83 -29.31
CA ARG A 115 18.73 -0.84 -29.29
C ARG A 115 17.36 -1.41 -29.67
N PHE A 116 17.30 -2.55 -30.36
CA PHE A 116 16.03 -3.23 -30.63
C PHE A 116 15.49 -3.98 -29.41
N ALA A 117 16.31 -4.28 -28.41
CA ALA A 117 15.91 -5.01 -27.21
C ALA A 117 14.73 -4.34 -26.48
N LYS A 118 14.62 -3.01 -26.49
CA LYS A 118 13.50 -2.32 -25.84
C LYS A 118 12.15 -2.60 -26.52
N TYR A 119 12.14 -2.91 -27.81
CA TYR A 119 10.92 -3.32 -28.53
C TYR A 119 10.57 -4.77 -28.22
N ALA A 120 11.57 -5.64 -28.02
CA ALA A 120 11.34 -6.99 -27.52
C ALA A 120 10.76 -6.96 -26.08
N VAL A 121 11.28 -6.08 -25.21
CA VAL A 121 10.72 -5.86 -23.87
C VAL A 121 9.29 -5.33 -23.95
N LEU A 122 9.00 -4.37 -24.83
CA LEU A 122 7.65 -3.87 -25.05
C LEU A 122 6.71 -5.00 -25.51
N PHE A 123 7.14 -5.81 -26.48
CA PHE A 123 6.37 -6.94 -26.98
C PHE A 123 6.12 -8.00 -25.90
N TYR A 124 7.13 -8.29 -25.06
CA TYR A 124 6.98 -9.14 -23.88
C TYR A 124 5.91 -8.60 -22.92
N PHE A 125 5.91 -7.30 -22.61
CA PHE A 125 4.87 -6.71 -21.76
C PHE A 125 3.49 -6.81 -22.40
N ILE A 126 3.36 -6.63 -23.72
CA ILE A 126 2.09 -6.80 -24.42
C ILE A 126 1.58 -8.26 -24.31
N ILE A 127 2.43 -9.25 -24.53
CA ILE A 127 2.07 -10.68 -24.39
C ILE A 127 1.73 -11.00 -22.93
N PHE A 128 2.55 -10.55 -21.99
CA PHE A 128 2.34 -10.79 -20.56
C PHE A 128 0.99 -10.23 -20.09
N ILE A 129 0.67 -9.00 -20.52
CA ILE A 129 -0.63 -8.36 -20.32
C ILE A 129 -1.76 -9.19 -20.94
N TRP A 130 -1.59 -9.65 -22.17
CA TRP A 130 -2.61 -10.42 -22.90
C TRP A 130 -2.84 -11.82 -22.32
N SER A 131 -1.81 -12.42 -21.72
CA SER A 131 -1.87 -13.74 -21.09
C SER A 131 -2.64 -13.80 -19.76
N GLY A 132 -3.08 -12.65 -19.23
CA GLY A 132 -3.93 -12.60 -18.04
C GLY A 132 -3.23 -12.91 -16.71
N VAL A 133 -1.91 -13.06 -16.71
CA VAL A 133 -1.10 -13.24 -15.49
C VAL A 133 -0.96 -11.90 -14.76
N THR A 134 -2.04 -11.42 -14.15
CA THR A 134 -2.04 -10.22 -13.28
C THR A 134 -1.60 -10.54 -11.85
N ALA A 135 -1.23 -11.79 -11.55
CA ALA A 135 -0.98 -12.30 -10.21
C ALA A 135 0.41 -11.94 -9.63
N VAL A 136 1.29 -11.32 -10.40
CA VAL A 136 2.61 -10.92 -9.90
C VAL A 136 2.48 -9.60 -9.13
N LYS A 137 2.10 -9.66 -7.85
CA LYS A 137 2.12 -8.55 -6.89
C LYS A 137 3.56 -8.15 -6.48
N THR A 138 4.55 -8.31 -7.36
CA THR A 138 5.93 -7.89 -7.05
C THR A 138 6.16 -6.49 -7.57
N ALA A 139 6.73 -5.64 -6.72
CA ALA A 139 7.05 -4.28 -7.11
C ALA A 139 8.07 -4.29 -8.26
N GLY A 140 7.69 -3.71 -9.40
CA GLY A 140 8.57 -3.55 -10.54
C GLY A 140 9.76 -2.64 -10.20
N PRO A 141 10.87 -2.70 -10.96
CA PRO A 141 12.08 -1.93 -10.69
C PRO A 141 11.84 -0.41 -10.68
N TRP A 142 10.85 0.08 -11.43
CA TRP A 142 10.46 1.49 -11.41
C TRP A 142 9.70 1.87 -10.14
N GLN A 143 8.75 1.05 -9.66
CA GLN A 143 8.03 1.29 -8.40
C GLN A 143 8.98 1.32 -7.20
N VAL A 144 9.97 0.42 -7.19
CA VAL A 144 11.03 0.44 -6.18
C VAL A 144 11.82 1.75 -6.30
N PHE A 145 12.14 2.20 -7.51
CA PHE A 145 12.83 3.47 -7.72
C PHE A 145 12.04 4.67 -7.17
N GLY A 146 10.73 4.83 -7.46
CA GLY A 146 9.99 5.99 -6.95
C GLY A 146 9.75 5.97 -5.45
N GLN A 147 9.71 4.79 -4.81
CA GLN A 147 9.74 4.70 -3.35
C GLN A 147 10.98 5.41 -2.78
N TYR A 148 12.17 5.11 -3.30
CA TYR A 148 13.42 5.70 -2.78
C TYR A 148 13.68 7.15 -3.20
N VAL A 149 13.05 7.62 -4.28
CA VAL A 149 13.27 8.98 -4.79
C VAL A 149 12.25 9.97 -4.22
N SER A 150 11.12 9.49 -3.69
CA SER A 150 10.15 10.34 -3.00
C SER A 150 10.67 10.76 -1.63
N PHE A 151 10.81 12.06 -1.39
CA PHE A 151 11.30 12.59 -0.11
C PHE A 151 10.39 12.15 1.05
N GLY A 152 11.00 11.64 2.12
CA GLY A 152 10.29 11.24 3.34
C GLY A 152 9.78 9.79 3.38
N HIS A 153 9.90 9.03 2.30
CA HIS A 153 9.44 7.64 2.25
C HIS A 153 10.62 6.68 1.99
N TRP A 154 11.42 6.37 3.03
CA TRP A 154 12.54 5.42 2.90
C TRP A 154 12.18 4.07 3.54
N PRO A 155 11.62 3.10 2.79
CA PRO A 155 11.05 1.85 3.31
C PRO A 155 12.09 0.82 3.82
N GLY A 156 13.30 1.24 4.15
CA GLY A 156 14.42 0.37 4.55
C GLY A 156 15.03 -0.42 3.39
N LEU A 157 15.72 -1.54 3.69
CA LEU A 157 16.46 -2.34 2.69
C LEU A 157 15.59 -3.42 2.00
N LYS A 158 14.44 -3.77 2.57
CA LYS A 158 13.59 -4.87 2.08
C LYS A 158 13.17 -4.70 0.60
N PRO A 159 12.75 -3.51 0.12
CA PRO A 159 12.39 -3.34 -1.29
C PRO A 159 13.58 -3.46 -2.24
N LEU A 160 14.80 -3.13 -1.81
CA LEU A 160 16.02 -3.31 -2.63
C LEU A 160 16.39 -4.78 -2.82
N LEU A 161 16.06 -5.65 -1.87
CA LEU A 161 16.28 -7.10 -1.96
C LEU A 161 15.18 -7.83 -2.75
N SER A 162 14.11 -7.13 -3.14
CA SER A 162 13.08 -7.69 -4.01
C SER A 162 13.61 -7.92 -5.43
N VAL A 163 12.88 -8.71 -6.23
CA VAL A 163 13.19 -8.93 -7.66
C VAL A 163 13.31 -7.59 -8.41
N GLY A 164 12.42 -6.63 -8.14
CA GLY A 164 12.49 -5.29 -8.71
C GLY A 164 13.71 -4.50 -8.27
N GLY A 165 14.10 -4.59 -7.00
CA GLY A 165 15.28 -3.94 -6.45
C GLY A 165 16.60 -4.47 -7.03
N VAL A 166 16.73 -5.80 -7.14
CA VAL A 166 17.88 -6.45 -7.78
C VAL A 166 18.00 -6.04 -9.25
N LEU A 167 16.88 -6.04 -9.98
CA LEU A 167 16.84 -5.62 -11.38
C LEU A 167 17.23 -4.13 -11.54
N LEU A 168 16.75 -3.26 -10.64
CA LEU A 168 17.12 -1.85 -10.60
C LEU A 168 18.63 -1.67 -10.38
N LEU A 169 19.22 -2.44 -9.46
CA LEU A 169 20.64 -2.40 -9.16
C LEU A 169 21.47 -2.81 -10.39
N LEU A 170 21.09 -3.90 -11.08
CA LEU A 170 21.74 -4.34 -12.32
C LEU A 170 21.66 -3.26 -13.42
N ILE A 171 20.52 -2.58 -13.55
CA ILE A 171 20.34 -1.46 -14.48
C ILE A 171 21.30 -0.31 -14.16
N PHE A 172 21.46 0.03 -12.88
CA PHE A 172 22.38 1.09 -12.45
C PHE A 172 23.85 0.71 -12.63
N ILE A 173 24.24 -0.53 -12.35
CA ILE A 173 25.56 -1.05 -12.69
C ILE A 173 25.82 -0.91 -14.19
N GLY A 174 24.88 -1.35 -15.04
CA GLY A 174 24.99 -1.21 -16.49
C GLY A 174 25.16 0.25 -16.94
N SER A 175 24.52 1.18 -16.23
CA SER A 175 24.58 2.63 -16.49
C SER A 175 25.94 3.27 -16.16
N LEU A 176 26.77 2.61 -15.33
CA LEU A 176 28.16 3.03 -15.10
C LEU A 176 29.03 2.81 -16.34
N PHE A 177 28.76 1.75 -17.11
CA PHE A 177 29.53 1.34 -18.28
C PHE A 177 28.97 1.86 -19.60
N VAL A 178 27.65 2.03 -19.71
CA VAL A 178 26.97 2.53 -20.91
C VAL A 178 26.10 3.72 -20.53
N GLN A 179 26.34 4.87 -21.15
CA GLN A 179 25.52 6.06 -20.90
C GLN A 179 24.05 5.75 -21.21
N ARG A 180 23.16 5.99 -20.24
CA ARG A 180 21.70 5.77 -20.34
C ARG A 180 21.32 4.35 -20.77
N PHE A 181 21.97 3.34 -20.16
CA PHE A 181 21.80 1.92 -20.45
C PHE A 181 20.33 1.49 -20.55
N PHE A 182 19.51 1.79 -19.55
CA PHE A 182 18.09 1.40 -19.55
C PHE A 182 17.28 2.13 -20.61
N CYS A 183 17.46 3.45 -20.73
CA CYS A 183 16.71 4.25 -21.70
C CYS A 183 16.99 3.82 -23.15
N ARG A 184 18.17 3.23 -23.39
CA ARG A 184 18.65 2.79 -24.70
C ARG A 184 18.20 1.37 -25.04
N TYR A 185 18.14 0.46 -24.07
CA TYR A 185 17.96 -0.97 -24.32
C TYR A 185 16.73 -1.61 -23.68
N PHE A 186 16.16 -1.06 -22.60
CA PHE A 186 15.14 -1.77 -21.81
C PHE A 186 13.89 -0.95 -21.50
N CYS A 187 13.87 0.37 -21.78
CA CYS A 187 12.74 1.22 -21.45
C CYS A 187 11.56 1.03 -22.44
N PRO A 188 10.42 0.44 -22.02
CA PRO A 188 9.29 0.19 -22.92
C PRO A 188 8.56 1.49 -23.29
N MET A 189 8.40 2.44 -22.36
CA MET A 189 7.90 3.78 -22.68
C MET A 189 8.82 4.51 -23.67
N GLY A 190 10.13 4.32 -23.54
CA GLY A 190 11.11 4.81 -24.50
C GLY A 190 11.03 4.14 -25.87
N ALA A 191 10.42 2.97 -25.99
CA ALA A 191 10.09 2.33 -27.27
C ALA A 191 8.83 2.97 -27.88
N ILE A 192 7.76 3.10 -27.10
CA ILE A 192 6.50 3.76 -27.51
C ILE A 192 6.77 5.18 -28.00
N TYR A 193 7.44 6.02 -27.20
CA TYR A 193 7.76 7.38 -27.60
C TYR A 193 8.75 7.46 -28.75
N SER A 194 9.55 6.43 -29.01
CA SER A 194 10.39 6.38 -30.21
C SER A 194 9.56 6.23 -31.48
N LEU A 195 8.46 5.47 -31.42
CA LEU A 195 7.53 5.33 -32.54
C LEU A 195 6.76 6.65 -32.77
N ILE A 196 6.26 7.27 -31.71
CA ILE A 196 5.48 8.51 -31.78
C ILE A 196 6.33 9.71 -32.23
N SER A 197 7.56 9.84 -31.70
CA SER A 197 8.40 11.02 -31.96
C SER A 197 9.01 11.10 -33.36
N GLN A 198 8.81 10.11 -34.23
CA GLN A 198 9.31 10.16 -35.62
C GLN A 198 8.72 11.36 -36.39
N THR A 199 7.47 11.71 -36.11
CA THR A 199 6.75 12.83 -36.73
C THR A 199 6.99 14.17 -36.03
N SER A 200 7.87 14.22 -35.02
CA SER A 200 8.06 15.43 -34.23
C SER A 200 8.46 16.67 -35.01
N PHE A 201 7.91 17.82 -34.61
CA PHE A 201 8.18 19.12 -35.24
C PHE A 201 9.52 19.70 -34.77
N LEU A 202 9.83 19.59 -33.48
CA LEU A 202 11.05 20.12 -32.90
C LEU A 202 12.24 19.16 -33.14
N LYS A 203 12.88 19.30 -34.30
CA LYS A 203 14.07 18.52 -34.69
C LYS A 203 15.34 19.37 -34.66
N ILE A 204 16.47 18.69 -34.48
CA ILE A 204 17.81 19.30 -34.58
C ILE A 204 18.29 19.14 -36.02
N ASP A 205 18.54 20.27 -36.66
CA ASP A 205 19.10 20.34 -38.01
C ASP A 205 20.63 20.35 -37.93
N LYS A 206 21.24 19.61 -38.86
CA LYS A 206 22.68 19.44 -38.99
C LYS A 206 23.00 19.33 -40.50
N PRO A 207 22.96 20.44 -41.25
CA PRO A 207 23.23 20.44 -42.69
C PRO A 207 24.61 19.81 -42.97
N ARG A 208 24.64 18.73 -43.76
CA ARG A 208 25.90 18.00 -44.01
C ARG A 208 26.91 18.84 -44.79
N GLU A 209 26.46 19.73 -45.66
CA GLU A 209 27.33 20.57 -46.50
C GLU A 209 28.25 21.46 -45.66
N GLU A 210 27.71 22.02 -44.57
CA GLU A 210 28.49 22.84 -43.63
C GLU A 210 29.36 21.96 -42.70
N CYS A 211 28.98 20.68 -42.52
CA CYS A 211 29.67 19.72 -41.66
C CYS A 211 30.87 19.09 -42.38
N GLY A 212 32.07 19.26 -41.83
CA GLY A 212 33.25 18.52 -42.32
C GLY A 212 33.24 17.04 -41.92
N LYS A 213 34.39 16.37 -42.04
CA LYS A 213 34.64 14.99 -41.56
C LYS A 213 34.60 14.84 -40.01
N CYS A 214 33.93 15.74 -39.30
CA CYS A 214 33.84 15.72 -37.85
C CYS A 214 32.78 14.70 -37.38
N HIS A 215 33.18 13.78 -36.50
CA HIS A 215 32.30 12.77 -35.91
C HIS A 215 31.90 13.09 -34.47
N LEU A 216 32.05 14.35 -34.04
CA LEU A 216 31.85 14.79 -32.66
C LEU A 216 30.40 14.56 -32.19
N CYS A 217 29.40 14.93 -32.98
CA CYS A 217 27.98 14.73 -32.65
C CYS A 217 27.67 13.24 -32.40
N THR A 218 28.16 12.33 -33.25
CA THR A 218 28.02 10.88 -33.06
C THR A 218 28.77 10.40 -31.81
N SER A 219 30.00 10.86 -31.59
CA SER A 219 30.82 10.43 -30.46
C SER A 219 30.30 10.88 -29.08
N LYS A 220 29.56 12.00 -29.04
CA LYS A 220 29.00 12.57 -27.80
C LYS A 220 27.49 12.36 -27.66
N CYS A 221 26.86 11.66 -28.59
CA CYS A 221 25.44 11.34 -28.53
C CYS A 221 25.16 10.41 -27.34
N THR A 222 24.31 10.85 -26.41
CA THR A 222 23.95 10.07 -25.21
C THR A 222 23.23 8.77 -25.55
N MET A 223 22.47 8.76 -26.65
CA MET A 223 21.73 7.60 -27.14
C MET A 223 22.55 6.76 -28.14
N GLY A 224 23.82 7.12 -28.40
CA GLY A 224 24.71 6.38 -29.29
C GLY A 224 24.29 6.28 -30.76
N MET A 225 23.45 7.21 -31.22
CA MET A 225 23.01 7.25 -32.62
C MET A 225 24.15 7.66 -33.55
N ASP A 226 24.16 7.07 -34.75
CA ASP A 226 25.03 7.54 -35.83
C ASP A 226 24.40 8.72 -36.55
N LEU A 227 25.01 9.90 -36.40
CA LEU A 227 24.57 11.18 -36.95
C LEU A 227 25.41 11.62 -38.17
N THR A 228 26.28 10.75 -38.67
CA THR A 228 27.18 11.10 -39.79
C THR A 228 26.42 11.21 -41.11
N LYS A 229 25.50 10.28 -41.36
CA LYS A 229 24.74 10.18 -42.62
C LYS A 229 23.39 10.91 -42.60
N LYS A 230 23.14 11.76 -41.60
CA LYS A 230 21.83 12.43 -41.40
C LYS A 230 21.99 13.95 -41.44
N ASP A 231 21.23 14.60 -42.31
CA ASP A 231 21.07 16.07 -42.37
C ASP A 231 20.16 16.59 -41.26
N ARG A 232 19.16 15.78 -40.87
CA ARG A 232 18.28 16.06 -39.74
C ARG A 232 18.37 14.93 -38.74
N ILE A 233 18.49 15.28 -37.47
CA ILE A 233 18.46 14.31 -36.37
C ILE A 233 16.99 13.96 -36.09
N ALA A 234 16.36 13.29 -37.06
CA ALA A 234 14.94 12.97 -37.10
C ALA A 234 14.64 11.52 -36.70
N GLY A 235 15.52 10.86 -35.96
CA GLY A 235 15.26 9.50 -35.48
C GLY A 235 14.42 9.52 -34.20
N GLY A 236 13.45 8.61 -34.09
CA GLY A 236 12.68 8.40 -32.85
C GLY A 236 13.55 8.10 -31.62
N GLU A 237 14.81 7.70 -31.82
CA GLU A 237 15.79 7.51 -30.75
C GLU A 237 16.34 8.81 -30.15
N CYS A 238 16.13 9.97 -30.78
CA CYS A 238 16.64 11.24 -30.28
C CYS A 238 15.79 11.75 -29.11
N ILE A 239 16.44 11.99 -27.98
CA ILE A 239 15.83 12.57 -26.77
C ILE A 239 16.01 14.10 -26.69
N SER A 240 16.40 14.74 -27.79
CA SER A 240 16.59 16.19 -27.91
C SER A 240 17.49 16.83 -26.83
N CYS A 241 18.45 16.08 -26.26
CA CYS A 241 19.26 16.51 -25.10
C CYS A 241 20.34 17.56 -25.41
N GLN A 242 20.44 18.04 -26.65
CA GLN A 242 21.34 19.11 -27.12
C GLN A 242 22.86 18.90 -26.93
N LYS A 243 23.33 17.70 -26.55
CA LYS A 243 24.78 17.46 -26.46
C LYS A 243 25.47 17.66 -27.81
N CYS A 244 24.81 17.33 -28.93
CA CYS A 244 25.37 17.57 -30.26
C CYS A 244 25.50 19.06 -30.61
N VAL A 245 24.59 19.90 -30.10
CA VAL A 245 24.61 21.36 -30.27
C VAL A 245 25.73 21.96 -29.41
N SER A 246 25.78 21.62 -28.12
CA SER A 246 26.75 22.22 -27.19
C SER A 246 28.21 21.83 -27.46
N TRP A 247 28.43 20.66 -28.07
CA TRP A 247 29.77 20.17 -28.46
C TRP A 247 30.16 20.50 -29.90
N CYS A 248 29.29 21.15 -30.68
CA CYS A 248 29.61 21.49 -32.07
C CYS A 248 30.56 22.72 -32.09
N PRO A 249 31.82 22.59 -32.55
CA PRO A 249 32.74 23.73 -32.63
C PRO A 249 32.35 24.73 -33.71
N LYS A 250 31.68 24.26 -34.78
CA LYS A 250 31.29 25.08 -35.93
C LYS A 250 29.91 25.73 -35.77
N GLY A 251 29.12 25.30 -34.78
CA GLY A 251 27.74 25.79 -34.61
C GLY A 251 26.70 25.19 -35.58
N ASN A 252 27.10 24.29 -36.49
CA ASN A 252 26.19 23.76 -37.52
C ASN A 252 25.00 22.94 -36.97
N ALA A 253 25.12 22.37 -35.76
CA ALA A 253 24.02 21.62 -35.15
C ALA A 253 23.17 22.58 -34.31
N HIS A 254 21.92 22.79 -34.69
CA HIS A 254 21.02 23.73 -34.02
C HIS A 254 19.57 23.23 -34.10
N PHE A 255 18.70 23.72 -33.22
CA PHE A 255 17.26 23.48 -33.39
C PHE A 255 16.74 24.33 -34.55
N ARG A 256 15.75 23.79 -35.28
CA ARG A 256 15.05 24.52 -36.35
C ARG A 256 14.50 25.86 -35.89
N SER A 257 13.98 25.92 -34.66
CA SER A 257 13.58 27.16 -34.00
C SER A 257 14.66 27.61 -33.02
N ARG A 258 15.00 28.91 -33.03
CA ARG A 258 15.91 29.54 -32.06
C ARG A 258 15.40 29.37 -30.61
N TYR A 259 14.08 29.25 -30.44
CA TYR A 259 13.44 29.02 -29.15
C TYR A 259 13.21 27.54 -28.84
N GLY A 260 13.88 26.61 -29.55
CA GLY A 260 13.59 25.17 -29.44
C GLY A 260 13.64 24.62 -28.01
N VAL A 261 14.59 25.06 -27.19
CA VAL A 261 14.67 24.66 -25.77
C VAL A 261 13.49 25.19 -24.97
N LEU A 262 13.13 26.46 -25.18
CA LEU A 262 12.03 27.13 -24.48
C LEU A 262 10.68 26.55 -24.89
N ILE A 263 10.49 26.19 -26.16
CA ILE A 263 9.31 25.47 -26.64
C ILE A 263 9.25 24.08 -25.98
N GLY A 264 10.37 23.34 -25.97
CA GLY A 264 10.46 22.03 -25.33
C GLY A 264 10.09 22.08 -23.84
N VAL A 265 10.69 23.02 -23.10
CA VAL A 265 10.41 23.24 -21.67
C VAL A 265 8.97 23.71 -21.48
N GLY A 266 8.52 24.71 -22.23
CA GLY A 266 7.17 25.28 -22.11
C GLY A 266 6.07 24.26 -22.38
N VAL A 267 6.17 23.48 -23.46
CA VAL A 267 5.21 22.41 -23.76
C VAL A 267 5.22 21.36 -22.66
N THR A 268 6.41 20.93 -22.20
CA THR A 268 6.49 19.91 -21.14
C THR A 268 5.92 20.44 -19.82
N CYS A 269 6.26 21.65 -19.41
CA CYS A 269 5.71 22.28 -18.20
C CYS A 269 4.20 22.48 -18.32
N ALA A 270 3.68 22.91 -19.47
CA ALA A 270 2.24 23.02 -19.71
C ALA A 270 1.55 21.66 -19.57
N THR A 271 2.14 20.59 -20.11
CA THR A 271 1.56 19.24 -19.99
C THR A 271 1.58 18.75 -18.55
N ILE A 272 2.66 18.98 -17.81
CA ILE A 272 2.75 18.66 -16.39
C ILE A 272 1.71 19.48 -15.61
N MET A 273 1.60 20.77 -15.87
CA MET A 273 0.63 21.66 -15.22
C MET A 273 -0.80 21.22 -15.52
N VAL A 274 -1.14 20.90 -16.76
CA VAL A 274 -2.46 20.37 -17.13
C VAL A 274 -2.71 19.03 -16.44
N SER A 275 -1.76 18.10 -16.42
CA SER A 275 -1.89 16.85 -15.69
C SER A 275 -2.11 17.09 -14.19
N GLN A 276 -1.33 17.98 -13.58
CA GLN A 276 -1.47 18.34 -12.16
C GLN A 276 -2.76 19.10 -11.87
N LEU A 277 -3.25 19.93 -12.79
CA LEU A 277 -4.54 20.62 -12.69
C LEU A 277 -5.72 19.68 -12.94
N LEU A 278 -5.55 18.61 -13.72
CA LEU A 278 -6.58 17.57 -13.86
C LEU A 278 -6.61 16.68 -12.61
N ILE A 279 -5.45 16.40 -12.01
CA ILE A 279 -5.34 15.72 -10.70
C ILE A 279 -5.90 16.62 -9.60
N ALA A 280 -5.48 17.87 -9.50
CA ALA A 280 -5.89 18.83 -8.48
C ALA A 280 -7.32 19.33 -8.69
N GLY A 281 -7.74 19.48 -9.95
CA GLY A 281 -9.09 19.86 -10.36
C GLY A 281 -10.07 18.75 -10.09
N ASN A 282 -9.66 17.47 -10.16
CA ASN A 282 -10.45 16.35 -9.64
C ASN A 282 -10.20 16.06 -8.16
N LEU A 283 -9.11 16.43 -7.50
CA LEU A 283 -9.08 16.49 -6.03
C LEU A 283 -10.01 17.59 -5.54
N ALA A 284 -10.16 18.67 -6.32
CA ALA A 284 -11.13 19.72 -6.10
C ALA A 284 -12.52 19.27 -6.52
N LYS A 285 -12.70 18.46 -7.58
CA LYS A 285 -13.99 17.88 -8.00
C LYS A 285 -14.36 16.61 -7.25
N GLU A 286 -13.44 15.93 -6.59
CA GLU A 286 -13.65 14.89 -5.58
C GLU A 286 -13.88 15.60 -4.28
N LYS A 287 -13.19 16.70 -3.92
CA LYS A 287 -13.61 17.56 -2.82
C LYS A 287 -14.93 18.28 -3.07
N THR A 288 -15.29 18.56 -4.33
CA THR A 288 -16.52 19.25 -4.73
C THR A 288 -17.62 18.26 -5.07
N ALA A 289 -17.31 17.05 -5.55
CA ALA A 289 -18.25 15.94 -5.60
C ALA A 289 -18.37 15.28 -4.23
N ASP A 290 -17.40 15.42 -3.31
CA ASP A 290 -17.48 15.19 -1.86
C ASP A 290 -18.11 16.39 -1.18
N SER A 291 -18.17 17.59 -1.78
CA SER A 291 -18.91 18.73 -1.21
C SER A 291 -20.33 18.85 -1.75
N VAL A 292 -20.60 18.32 -2.95
CA VAL A 292 -21.91 18.17 -3.57
C VAL A 292 -22.49 16.81 -3.22
N LYS A 293 -21.67 15.77 -3.01
CA LYS A 293 -22.00 14.69 -2.08
C LYS A 293 -22.16 15.29 -0.71
N LYS A 294 -21.25 15.95 0.00
CA LYS A 294 -21.60 16.71 1.24
C LYS A 294 -22.58 17.90 1.07
N THR A 295 -23.40 17.97 0.03
CA THR A 295 -24.63 18.78 0.01
C THR A 295 -25.85 17.92 -0.39
N ALA A 296 -25.67 16.78 -1.05
CA ALA A 296 -26.68 15.75 -1.33
C ALA A 296 -26.58 14.51 -0.40
N GLU A 297 -25.38 14.00 -0.14
CA GLU A 297 -24.81 13.37 1.08
C GLU A 297 -24.33 14.42 2.13
N ASN A 298 -25.06 15.54 2.31
CA ASN A 298 -25.06 16.18 3.65
C ASN A 298 -25.71 15.25 4.71
N ASP A 299 -26.13 14.06 4.26
CA ASP A 299 -26.12 12.80 4.98
C ASP A 299 -24.90 11.95 4.55
N ALA A 300 -23.91 11.80 5.45
CA ALA A 300 -22.76 10.88 5.44
C ALA A 300 -21.41 11.36 4.83
N GLY A 301 -20.38 11.56 5.68
CA GLY A 301 -18.97 11.54 5.25
C GLY A 301 -17.93 12.38 6.00
N GLY A 302 -18.24 12.93 7.18
CA GLY A 302 -17.33 12.82 8.32
C GLY A 302 -17.92 11.72 9.20
N ASN A 303 -17.13 10.85 9.84
CA ASN A 303 -17.72 9.80 10.69
C ASN A 303 -18.61 10.40 11.80
N PHE A 304 -18.44 11.69 12.11
CA PHE A 304 -19.26 12.40 13.08
C PHE A 304 -19.67 13.77 12.55
N GLN A 305 -20.93 14.15 12.74
CA GLN A 305 -21.43 15.47 12.39
C GLN A 305 -20.82 16.54 13.31
N ASN A 306 -20.43 17.71 12.79
CA ASN A 306 -19.88 18.79 13.61
C ASN A 306 -20.93 19.33 14.58
N GLY A 307 -20.58 19.45 15.85
CA GLY A 307 -21.51 19.89 16.88
C GLY A 307 -21.00 19.61 18.29
N ILE A 308 -21.81 19.99 19.27
CA ILE A 308 -21.63 19.60 20.67
C ILE A 308 -22.84 18.75 21.01
N TYR A 309 -22.59 17.53 21.43
CA TYR A 309 -23.64 16.55 21.71
C TYR A 309 -23.45 15.99 23.11
N THR A 310 -24.56 15.63 23.76
CA THR A 310 -24.53 15.01 25.07
C THR A 310 -25.27 13.69 24.99
N GLY A 311 -24.66 12.64 25.51
CA GLY A 311 -25.24 11.29 25.53
C GLY A 311 -25.12 10.68 26.91
N THR A 312 -26.03 9.75 27.19
CA THR A 312 -26.10 9.08 28.49
C THR A 312 -26.11 7.57 28.29
N GLY A 313 -25.16 6.88 28.93
CA GLY A 313 -25.05 5.43 28.95
C GLY A 313 -25.24 4.86 30.35
N GLU A 314 -25.27 3.53 30.46
CA GLU A 314 -25.52 2.83 31.72
C GLU A 314 -24.23 2.22 32.28
N GLY A 315 -23.78 2.75 33.41
CA GLY A 315 -22.63 2.26 34.17
C GLY A 315 -22.99 1.16 35.16
N TYR A 316 -22.06 0.80 36.05
CA TYR A 316 -22.26 -0.25 37.03
C TYR A 316 -23.32 0.07 38.11
N ARG A 317 -23.41 1.32 38.55
CA ARG A 317 -24.31 1.78 39.64
C ARG A 317 -25.36 2.78 39.18
N GLY A 318 -25.37 3.12 37.89
CA GLY A 318 -26.35 4.03 37.31
C GLY A 318 -25.82 4.77 36.09
N LYS A 319 -26.50 5.87 35.73
CA LYS A 319 -26.25 6.60 34.49
C LYS A 319 -24.89 7.30 34.47
N VAL A 320 -24.32 7.40 33.28
CA VAL A 320 -23.07 8.09 32.96
C VAL A 320 -23.34 9.05 31.81
N THR A 321 -23.06 10.35 31.99
CA THR A 321 -23.36 11.39 31.00
C THR A 321 -22.07 11.98 30.44
N VAL A 322 -21.94 12.03 29.12
CA VAL A 322 -20.75 12.50 28.42
C VAL A 322 -21.12 13.53 27.35
N THR A 323 -20.41 14.64 27.33
CA THR A 323 -20.48 15.65 26.26
C THR A 323 -19.32 15.47 25.28
N VAL A 324 -19.65 15.44 23.99
CA VAL A 324 -18.73 15.22 22.87
C VAL A 324 -18.73 16.44 21.96
N LYS A 325 -17.54 16.97 21.65
CA LYS A 325 -17.36 18.10 20.74
C LYS A 325 -16.68 17.67 19.47
N VAL A 326 -17.35 17.88 18.35
CA VAL A 326 -16.89 17.51 17.01
C VAL A 326 -16.68 18.77 16.17
N ALA A 327 -15.47 18.92 15.63
CA ALA A 327 -15.12 19.98 14.68
C ALA A 327 -14.35 19.38 13.51
N ASP A 328 -14.59 19.89 12.30
CA ASP A 328 -14.00 19.39 11.05
C ASP A 328 -14.14 17.86 10.84
N GLY A 329 -15.24 17.27 11.32
CA GLY A 329 -15.54 15.84 11.24
C GLY A 329 -14.72 14.98 12.20
N LYS A 330 -14.16 15.58 13.26
CA LYS A 330 -13.28 14.94 14.24
C LYS A 330 -13.70 15.24 15.68
N ILE A 331 -13.63 14.24 16.55
CA ILE A 331 -13.79 14.38 18.00
C ILE A 331 -12.60 15.20 18.52
N THR A 332 -12.90 16.41 18.98
CA THR A 332 -11.91 17.35 19.55
C THR A 332 -11.86 17.28 21.07
N GLU A 333 -12.98 16.90 21.71
CA GLU A 333 -13.11 16.94 23.16
C GLU A 333 -14.18 15.96 23.63
N LEU A 334 -13.92 15.30 24.77
CA LEU A 334 -14.83 14.41 25.49
C LEU A 334 -14.83 14.81 26.97
N VAL A 335 -16.00 15.18 27.49
CA VAL A 335 -16.18 15.65 28.87
C VAL A 335 -17.13 14.72 29.60
N LEU A 336 -16.70 14.16 30.73
CA LEU A 336 -17.57 13.39 31.62
C LEU A 336 -18.30 14.37 32.54
N ASP A 337 -19.62 14.48 32.39
CA ASP A 337 -20.45 15.47 33.08
C ASP A 337 -21.00 14.93 34.41
N ASP A 338 -21.50 13.70 34.41
CA ASP A 338 -22.12 13.07 35.59
C ASP A 338 -21.96 11.55 35.58
N TYR A 339 -21.85 10.92 36.76
CA TYR A 339 -21.78 9.46 36.90
C TYR A 339 -22.17 8.98 38.30
N ALA A 340 -22.84 7.82 38.36
CA ALA A 340 -23.21 7.16 39.62
C ALA A 340 -22.19 6.13 40.13
N ASP A 341 -21.24 5.74 39.29
CA ASP A 341 -20.24 4.69 39.57
C ASP A 341 -19.18 5.10 40.59
N ASP A 342 -18.48 4.10 41.14
CA ASP A 342 -17.34 4.33 42.02
C ASP A 342 -16.21 5.05 41.26
N LYS A 343 -15.80 6.20 41.80
CA LYS A 343 -14.81 7.12 41.21
C LYS A 343 -13.52 6.42 40.75
N SER A 344 -13.02 5.44 41.50
CA SER A 344 -11.77 4.73 41.15
C SER A 344 -11.87 3.94 39.84
N TYR A 345 -13.04 3.37 39.55
CA TYR A 345 -13.26 2.58 38.33
C TYR A 345 -13.63 3.49 37.16
N MET A 346 -14.42 4.53 37.42
CA MET A 346 -14.79 5.52 36.41
C MET A 346 -13.58 6.29 35.88
N GLU A 347 -12.69 6.77 36.75
CA GLU A 347 -11.48 7.48 36.32
C GLU A 347 -10.51 6.56 35.57
N ARG A 348 -10.44 5.27 35.95
CA ARG A 348 -9.61 4.29 35.23
C ARG A 348 -10.12 4.02 33.82
N ALA A 349 -11.44 3.93 33.65
CA ALA A 349 -12.08 3.75 32.36
C ALA A 349 -11.95 5.01 31.49
N LYS A 350 -12.36 6.17 32.03
CA LYS A 350 -12.32 7.48 31.36
C LYS A 350 -10.97 7.81 30.76
N ASN A 351 -9.89 7.72 31.56
CA ASN A 351 -8.56 8.16 31.12
C ASN A 351 -8.05 7.37 29.92
N ARG A 352 -8.38 6.08 29.83
CA ARG A 352 -7.95 5.23 28.72
C ARG A 352 -8.87 5.37 27.51
N ILE A 353 -10.18 5.30 27.73
CA ILE A 353 -11.19 5.29 26.66
C ILE A 353 -11.21 6.64 25.93
N PHE A 354 -11.24 7.76 26.64
CA PHE A 354 -11.32 9.07 25.98
C PHE A 354 -10.06 9.38 25.17
N GLN A 355 -8.88 9.00 25.69
CA GLN A 355 -7.62 9.15 24.97
C GLN A 355 -7.61 8.27 23.70
N GLU A 356 -8.11 7.05 23.79
CA GLU A 356 -8.17 6.12 22.65
C GLU A 356 -9.14 6.60 21.58
N MET A 357 -10.32 7.09 21.96
CA MET A 357 -11.32 7.63 21.05
C MET A 357 -10.83 8.88 20.32
N ILE A 358 -10.21 9.84 21.04
CA ILE A 358 -9.67 11.06 20.44
C ILE A 358 -8.46 10.75 19.53
N SER A 359 -7.60 9.81 19.92
CA SER A 359 -6.42 9.46 19.12
C SER A 359 -6.74 8.67 17.85
N ARG A 360 -7.72 7.75 17.92
CA ARG A 360 -8.12 6.91 16.79
C ARG A 360 -9.24 7.51 15.95
N GLN A 361 -9.94 8.51 16.48
CA GLN A 361 -11.14 9.08 15.87
C GLN A 361 -12.19 7.99 15.58
N ASN A 362 -12.35 7.08 16.55
CA ASN A 362 -13.26 5.93 16.50
C ASN A 362 -13.85 5.70 17.89
N THR A 363 -15.13 5.34 17.98
CA THR A 363 -15.81 5.01 19.23
C THR A 363 -15.78 3.52 19.56
N ASP A 364 -15.37 2.67 18.61
CA ASP A 364 -15.07 1.25 18.83
C ASP A 364 -13.71 1.11 19.54
N VAL A 365 -13.78 1.06 20.88
CA VAL A 365 -12.62 0.98 21.77
C VAL A 365 -12.87 -0.06 22.85
N ASP A 366 -11.80 -0.76 23.24
CA ASP A 366 -11.92 -1.87 24.18
C ASP A 366 -12.25 -1.41 25.60
N ALA A 367 -13.11 -2.17 26.27
CA ALA A 367 -13.39 -1.98 27.69
C ALA A 367 -12.12 -2.20 28.54
N VAL A 368 -11.98 -1.42 29.62
CA VAL A 368 -10.82 -1.52 30.49
C VAL A 368 -10.98 -2.67 31.47
N SER A 369 -10.01 -3.59 31.48
CA SER A 369 -9.98 -4.74 32.41
C SER A 369 -10.14 -4.29 33.87
N GLY A 370 -11.12 -4.87 34.56
CA GLY A 370 -11.48 -4.53 35.94
C GLY A 370 -12.38 -3.30 36.10
N ALA A 371 -12.79 -2.64 35.01
CA ALA A 371 -13.75 -1.53 35.00
C ALA A 371 -14.73 -1.68 33.81
N THR A 372 -15.10 -2.92 33.47
CA THR A 372 -15.84 -3.25 32.24
C THR A 372 -17.20 -2.57 32.15
N TYR A 373 -18.00 -2.58 33.23
CA TYR A 373 -19.32 -1.94 33.24
C TYR A 373 -19.24 -0.42 33.11
N SER A 374 -18.33 0.23 33.85
CA SER A 374 -18.08 1.66 33.72
C SER A 374 -17.51 2.04 32.35
N SER A 375 -16.73 1.14 31.73
CA SER A 375 -16.20 1.31 30.37
C SER A 375 -17.31 1.26 29.33
N ASN A 376 -18.21 0.28 29.44
CA ASN A 376 -19.34 0.14 28.53
C ASN A 376 -20.30 1.33 28.64
N GLY A 377 -20.59 1.80 29.86
CA GLY A 377 -21.42 3.00 30.05
C GLY A 377 -20.82 4.28 29.44
N LEU A 378 -19.49 4.44 29.48
CA LEU A 378 -18.80 5.54 28.78
C LEU A 378 -18.86 5.40 27.26
N ILE A 379 -18.62 4.19 26.74
CA ILE A 379 -18.65 3.92 25.29
C ILE A 379 -20.07 4.16 24.75
N GLU A 380 -21.08 3.68 25.46
CA GLU A 380 -22.49 3.88 25.15
C GLU A 380 -22.89 5.35 25.20
N ALA A 381 -22.48 6.09 26.24
CA ALA A 381 -22.75 7.52 26.35
C ALA A 381 -22.17 8.31 25.16
N VAL A 382 -20.96 7.96 24.71
CA VAL A 382 -20.31 8.61 23.56
C VAL A 382 -20.97 8.21 22.24
N ASN A 383 -21.33 6.94 22.06
CA ASN A 383 -22.04 6.47 20.86
C ASN A 383 -23.41 7.15 20.72
N LYS A 384 -24.18 7.24 21.81
CA LYS A 384 -25.47 7.95 21.85
C LYS A 384 -25.32 9.45 21.58
N ALA A 385 -24.28 10.09 22.12
CA ALA A 385 -24.01 11.50 21.82
C ALA A 385 -23.74 11.71 20.33
N LEU A 386 -23.09 10.75 19.66
CA LEU A 386 -22.67 10.88 18.27
C LEU A 386 -23.70 10.37 17.25
N GLY A 387 -24.87 9.88 17.70
CA GLY A 387 -25.93 9.37 16.84
C GLY A 387 -25.60 8.02 16.20
N ASN A 388 -24.66 7.27 16.77
CA ASN A 388 -24.33 5.91 16.35
C ASN A 388 -25.27 4.92 17.06
N ASP A 389 -26.49 4.76 16.55
CA ASP A 389 -27.47 3.83 17.15
C ASP A 389 -27.11 2.34 16.96
N GLU A 390 -25.97 2.01 16.31
CA GLU A 390 -25.45 0.63 16.19
C GLU A 390 -24.31 0.31 17.17
N GLY A 391 -24.01 1.21 18.11
CA GLY A 391 -23.05 0.96 19.18
C GLY A 391 -23.65 0.13 20.32
N GLU A 392 -24.10 -1.10 20.05
CA GLU A 392 -24.50 -2.05 21.11
C GLU A 392 -23.30 -2.36 22.00
N GLY A 393 -23.19 -1.63 23.12
CA GLY A 393 -22.54 -2.17 24.31
C GLY A 393 -23.29 -3.45 24.69
N LYS A 394 -22.70 -4.61 24.42
CA LYS A 394 -23.30 -5.90 24.77
C LYS A 394 -23.64 -5.95 26.27
N LYS A 395 -24.93 -5.80 26.58
CA LYS A 395 -25.69 -6.51 27.62
C LYS A 395 -27.20 -6.45 27.31
N PRO A 396 -28.00 -7.40 27.85
CA PRO A 396 -28.80 -8.32 27.03
C PRO A 396 -30.20 -7.82 26.64
N GLU A 397 -30.58 -8.16 25.40
CA GLU A 397 -31.93 -8.32 24.84
C GLU A 397 -32.84 -7.09 24.63
N GLN A 398 -33.23 -6.80 23.38
CA GLN A 398 -34.51 -7.19 22.74
C GLN A 398 -34.66 -6.50 21.37
N GLU A 399 -34.55 -7.24 20.27
CA GLU A 399 -35.32 -7.00 19.03
C GLU A 399 -35.28 -8.28 18.17
N GLU A 400 -36.48 -8.80 17.87
CA GLU A 400 -36.73 -9.93 16.98
C GLU A 400 -36.72 -9.45 15.52
N SER A 401 -36.03 -10.16 14.64
CA SER A 401 -36.66 -10.86 13.50
C SER A 401 -35.60 -11.46 12.56
N GLU A 402 -35.72 -12.77 12.33
CA GLU A 402 -35.04 -13.61 11.33
C GLU A 402 -33.51 -13.84 11.47
N ASP A 403 -32.66 -12.81 11.50
CA ASP A 403 -31.20 -13.02 11.45
C ASP A 403 -30.62 -13.55 12.78
N LYS A 404 -31.15 -13.09 13.92
CA LYS A 404 -30.71 -13.55 15.25
C LYS A 404 -31.09 -15.00 15.53
N GLN A 405 -32.25 -15.44 15.03
CA GLN A 405 -32.70 -16.82 15.16
C GLN A 405 -31.75 -17.75 14.40
N SER A 406 -31.33 -17.36 13.20
CA SER A 406 -30.38 -18.13 12.39
C SER A 406 -28.99 -18.25 13.04
N PHE A 407 -28.50 -17.20 13.71
CA PHE A 407 -27.25 -17.22 14.47
C PHE A 407 -27.34 -18.11 15.72
N ILE A 408 -28.46 -18.02 16.46
CA ILE A 408 -28.73 -18.88 17.63
C ILE A 408 -28.88 -20.35 17.19
N GLU A 409 -29.46 -20.61 16.02
CA GLU A 409 -29.59 -21.95 15.47
C GLU A 409 -28.26 -22.53 14.98
N ALA A 410 -27.37 -21.71 14.40
CA ALA A 410 -26.06 -22.13 13.88
C ALA A 410 -25.06 -22.51 14.99
N GLY A 411 -25.15 -21.87 16.16
CA GLY A 411 -24.36 -22.24 17.33
C GLY A 411 -24.85 -23.49 18.05
N ARG A 412 -25.98 -24.09 17.66
CA ARG A 412 -26.51 -25.31 18.28
C ARG A 412 -25.89 -26.55 17.67
N PHE A 413 -25.65 -27.56 18.50
CA PHE A 413 -25.25 -28.87 18.05
C PHE A 413 -26.42 -29.53 17.30
N GLN A 414 -26.37 -29.50 15.97
CA GLN A 414 -27.38 -30.11 15.11
C GLN A 414 -26.76 -31.19 14.23
N ASN A 415 -27.49 -32.30 14.04
CA ASN A 415 -27.10 -33.41 13.16
C ASN A 415 -25.70 -33.96 13.44
N LEU A 416 -25.27 -33.96 14.71
CA LEU A 416 -23.97 -34.51 15.08
C LEU A 416 -23.93 -36.02 14.83
N THR A 417 -22.87 -36.50 14.21
CA THR A 417 -22.59 -37.92 14.10
C THR A 417 -22.00 -38.44 15.40
N ASP A 418 -22.48 -39.60 15.86
CA ASP A 418 -21.94 -40.25 17.06
C ASP A 418 -20.47 -40.64 16.85
N GLY A 419 -19.62 -40.33 17.83
CA GLY A 419 -18.19 -40.53 17.71
C GLY A 419 -17.37 -39.74 18.72
N ILE A 420 -16.06 -39.91 18.67
CA ILE A 420 -15.09 -39.18 19.49
C ILE A 420 -14.27 -38.30 18.54
N TYR A 421 -14.28 -37.00 18.79
CA TYR A 421 -13.66 -35.98 17.94
C TYR A 421 -12.58 -35.24 18.72
N THR A 422 -11.55 -34.76 18.02
CA THR A 422 -10.48 -33.97 18.63
C THR A 422 -10.31 -32.66 17.89
N GLY A 423 -10.20 -31.57 18.63
CA GLY A 423 -10.02 -30.24 18.07
C GLY A 423 -9.02 -29.41 18.87
N SER A 424 -8.39 -28.45 18.21
CA SER A 424 -7.44 -27.55 18.85
C SER A 424 -7.62 -26.12 18.38
N ALA A 425 -7.40 -25.15 19.28
CA ALA A 425 -7.50 -23.73 18.98
C ALA A 425 -6.56 -22.89 19.86
N ASP A 426 -6.25 -21.68 19.39
CA ASP A 426 -5.44 -20.70 20.12
C ASP A 426 -6.15 -20.23 21.41
N ALA A 427 -5.51 -20.41 22.57
CA ALA A 427 -5.94 -19.85 23.86
C ALA A 427 -5.04 -18.70 24.32
N PHE A 428 -5.01 -18.35 25.62
CA PHE A 428 -4.37 -17.09 26.02
C PHE A 428 -2.84 -17.08 25.85
N ARG A 429 -2.12 -18.17 26.12
CA ARG A 429 -0.65 -18.24 25.91
C ARG A 429 -0.22 -19.16 24.77
N GLY A 430 -1.04 -20.13 24.39
CA GLY A 430 -0.82 -21.07 23.30
C GLY A 430 -2.05 -21.94 23.11
N ASP A 431 -1.91 -23.05 22.40
CA ASP A 431 -3.04 -23.86 21.98
C ASP A 431 -3.67 -24.64 23.15
N VAL A 432 -4.96 -24.89 23.05
CA VAL A 432 -5.69 -25.88 23.85
C VAL A 432 -6.17 -26.99 22.92
N GLU A 433 -6.17 -28.22 23.40
CA GLU A 433 -6.60 -29.41 22.68
C GLU A 433 -7.68 -30.12 23.49
N VAL A 434 -8.81 -30.42 22.83
CA VAL A 434 -9.99 -31.02 23.47
C VAL A 434 -10.42 -32.29 22.74
N GLN A 435 -11.02 -33.20 23.49
CA GLN A 435 -11.73 -34.36 22.98
C GLN A 435 -13.23 -34.17 23.26
N VAL A 436 -14.06 -34.37 22.25
CA VAL A 436 -15.52 -34.23 22.33
C VAL A 436 -16.15 -35.59 22.03
N THR A 437 -16.96 -36.10 22.95
CA THR A 437 -17.71 -37.35 22.79
C THR A 437 -19.16 -37.02 22.43
N VAL A 438 -19.62 -37.57 21.31
CA VAL A 438 -20.99 -37.44 20.83
C VAL A 438 -21.67 -38.81 20.89
N GLU A 439 -22.79 -38.89 21.60
CA GLU A 439 -23.65 -40.07 21.63
C GLU A 439 -25.10 -39.66 21.41
N LYS A 440 -25.84 -40.41 20.59
CA LYS A 440 -27.24 -40.14 20.26
C LYS A 440 -27.44 -38.70 19.76
N GLN A 441 -26.52 -38.23 18.92
CA GLN A 441 -26.45 -36.88 18.34
C GLN A 441 -26.34 -35.75 19.37
N LYS A 442 -25.84 -36.04 20.58
CA LYS A 442 -25.62 -35.06 21.66
C LYS A 442 -24.20 -35.14 22.17
N VAL A 443 -23.63 -33.98 22.50
CA VAL A 443 -22.33 -33.91 23.18
C VAL A 443 -22.51 -34.39 24.62
N THR A 444 -21.97 -35.56 24.94
CA THR A 444 -22.06 -36.17 26.27
C THR A 444 -20.85 -35.84 27.15
N ASP A 445 -19.68 -35.65 26.54
CA ASP A 445 -18.47 -35.30 27.25
C ASP A 445 -17.53 -34.38 26.44
N ILE A 446 -16.81 -33.52 27.15
CA ILE A 446 -15.75 -32.67 26.61
C ILE A 446 -14.58 -32.75 27.58
N SER A 447 -13.50 -33.40 27.18
CA SER A 447 -12.29 -33.56 27.99
C SER A 447 -11.16 -32.69 27.44
N ILE A 448 -10.41 -32.01 28.32
CA ILE A 448 -9.22 -31.27 27.92
C ILE A 448 -8.04 -32.26 27.83
N LEU A 449 -7.44 -32.41 26.65
CA LEU A 449 -6.25 -33.26 26.45
C LEU A 449 -4.96 -32.52 26.79
N SER A 450 -4.86 -31.26 26.40
CA SER A 450 -3.70 -30.43 26.69
C SER A 450 -3.99 -28.93 26.69
N TYR A 451 -3.16 -28.18 27.40
CA TYR A 451 -3.25 -26.71 27.46
C TYR A 451 -1.85 -26.06 27.51
N CYS A 452 -1.76 -24.87 26.94
CA CYS A 452 -0.58 -24.01 26.99
C CYS A 452 -0.86 -22.68 27.71
N ASP A 453 -1.82 -22.64 28.63
CA ASP A 453 -2.33 -21.43 29.28
C ASP A 453 -1.91 -21.26 30.76
N THR A 454 -2.26 -20.13 31.37
CA THR A 454 -2.04 -19.84 32.79
C THR A 454 -3.10 -20.58 33.61
N GLU A 455 -2.67 -21.54 34.44
CA GLU A 455 -3.54 -22.47 35.17
C GLU A 455 -4.69 -21.77 35.92
N GLU A 456 -4.40 -20.70 36.65
CA GLU A 456 -5.38 -19.91 37.42
C GLU A 456 -6.58 -19.45 36.57
N TYR A 457 -6.34 -18.94 35.37
CA TYR A 457 -7.40 -18.43 34.49
C TYR A 457 -8.04 -19.54 33.67
N PHE A 458 -7.25 -20.54 33.28
CA PHE A 458 -7.71 -21.65 32.46
C PHE A 458 -8.65 -22.57 33.22
N PHE A 459 -8.28 -23.00 34.42
CA PHE A 459 -9.11 -23.90 35.25
C PHE A 459 -10.31 -23.20 35.90
N ARG A 460 -10.34 -21.86 35.92
CA ARG A 460 -11.54 -21.09 36.24
C ARG A 460 -12.53 -21.01 35.06
N ALA A 461 -12.01 -20.96 33.83
CA ALA A 461 -12.82 -20.84 32.63
C ALA A 461 -13.33 -22.19 32.13
N ALA A 462 -12.43 -23.14 31.87
CA ALA A 462 -12.72 -24.41 31.21
C ALA A 462 -13.93 -25.17 31.76
N PRO A 463 -14.06 -25.43 33.08
CA PRO A 463 -15.22 -26.18 33.60
C PRO A 463 -16.54 -25.44 33.40
N ALA A 464 -16.55 -24.11 33.54
CA ALA A 464 -17.76 -23.30 33.42
C ALA A 464 -18.30 -23.31 31.98
N VAL A 465 -17.43 -23.09 30.98
CA VAL A 465 -17.85 -23.14 29.57
C VAL A 465 -18.16 -24.57 29.12
N ILE A 466 -17.44 -25.59 29.58
CA ILE A 466 -17.72 -26.99 29.23
C ILE A 466 -19.10 -27.43 29.74
N GLU A 467 -19.41 -27.15 31.01
CA GLU A 467 -20.70 -27.49 31.60
C GLU A 467 -21.84 -26.77 30.90
N GLN A 468 -21.65 -25.48 30.56
CA GLN A 468 -22.65 -24.71 29.83
C GLN A 468 -22.87 -25.26 28.41
N MET A 469 -21.81 -25.63 27.69
CA MET A 469 -21.93 -26.20 26.33
C MET A 469 -22.65 -27.56 26.35
N LYS A 470 -22.37 -28.39 27.36
CA LYS A 470 -23.05 -29.68 27.56
C LYS A 470 -24.51 -29.50 27.95
N ALA A 471 -24.82 -28.53 28.83
CA ALA A 471 -26.18 -28.27 29.28
C ALA A 471 -27.06 -27.68 28.16
N GLU A 472 -26.54 -26.70 27.44
CA GLU A 472 -27.26 -25.98 26.39
C GLU A 472 -27.19 -26.66 25.02
N GLN A 473 -26.31 -27.66 24.86
CA GLN A 473 -25.99 -28.32 23.59
C GLN A 473 -25.68 -27.30 22.48
N SER A 474 -24.83 -26.33 22.81
CA SER A 474 -24.51 -25.20 21.94
C SER A 474 -23.13 -24.63 22.23
N LEU A 475 -22.50 -24.02 21.22
CA LEU A 475 -21.30 -23.18 21.35
C LEU A 475 -21.63 -21.74 21.80
N ASN A 476 -22.90 -21.36 21.87
CA ASN A 476 -23.34 -20.01 22.24
C ASN A 476 -23.33 -19.80 23.76
N VAL A 477 -22.17 -20.00 24.37
CA VAL A 477 -21.96 -19.91 25.82
C VAL A 477 -21.16 -18.67 26.18
N ASP A 478 -21.39 -18.13 27.37
CA ASP A 478 -20.75 -16.90 27.81
C ASP A 478 -19.31 -17.14 28.28
N ALA A 479 -18.40 -16.26 27.87
CA ALA A 479 -17.02 -16.29 28.35
C ALA A 479 -16.94 -15.85 29.82
N VAL A 480 -16.10 -16.52 30.61
CA VAL A 480 -15.90 -16.20 32.03
C VAL A 480 -15.17 -14.87 32.18
N SER A 481 -15.75 -13.97 32.99
CA SER A 481 -15.16 -12.65 33.29
C SER A 481 -13.73 -12.77 33.82
N GLY A 482 -12.80 -12.01 33.24
CA GLY A 482 -11.37 -12.05 33.57
C GLY A 482 -10.60 -13.24 33.00
N ALA A 483 -11.26 -14.19 32.33
CA ALA A 483 -10.64 -15.34 31.65
C ALA A 483 -11.17 -15.50 30.20
N THR A 484 -11.45 -14.37 29.54
CA THR A 484 -12.11 -14.31 28.24
C THR A 484 -11.35 -15.05 27.13
N TYR A 485 -10.02 -14.91 27.07
CA TYR A 485 -9.21 -15.57 26.06
C TYR A 485 -9.12 -17.10 26.27
N SER A 486 -9.06 -17.55 27.52
CA SER A 486 -9.04 -18.97 27.86
C SER A 486 -10.42 -19.61 27.62
N SER A 487 -11.50 -18.91 27.95
CA SER A 487 -12.88 -19.36 27.67
C SER A 487 -13.11 -19.53 26.17
N ASN A 488 -12.77 -18.52 25.37
CA ASN A 488 -12.92 -18.60 23.92
C ASN A 488 -12.02 -19.67 23.31
N GLY A 489 -10.79 -19.86 23.81
CA GLY A 489 -9.91 -20.94 23.34
C GLY A 489 -10.57 -22.33 23.44
N VAL A 490 -11.25 -22.62 24.55
CA VAL A 490 -11.98 -23.89 24.74
C VAL A 490 -13.18 -23.99 23.78
N ILE A 491 -13.97 -22.92 23.64
CA ILE A 491 -15.13 -22.88 22.72
C ILE A 491 -14.67 -23.13 21.27
N HIS A 492 -13.61 -22.46 20.81
CA HIS A 492 -13.06 -22.64 19.46
C HIS A 492 -12.48 -24.05 19.25
N ALA A 493 -11.87 -24.65 20.26
CA ALA A 493 -11.34 -26.01 20.14
C ALA A 493 -12.48 -27.04 19.99
N VAL A 494 -13.60 -26.86 20.70
CA VAL A 494 -14.80 -27.70 20.56
C VAL A 494 -15.46 -27.49 19.20
N ALA A 495 -15.56 -26.25 18.73
CA ALA A 495 -16.07 -25.94 17.39
C ALA A 495 -15.23 -26.61 16.29
N ASN A 496 -13.90 -26.55 16.41
CA ASN A 496 -12.98 -27.20 15.48
C ASN A 496 -13.09 -28.73 15.53
N ALA A 497 -13.34 -29.31 16.71
CA ALA A 497 -13.56 -30.75 16.85
C ALA A 497 -14.83 -31.22 16.13
N LEU A 498 -15.88 -30.39 16.16
CA LEU A 498 -17.19 -30.67 15.54
C LEU A 498 -17.32 -30.10 14.11
N GLU A 499 -16.24 -29.58 13.54
CA GLU A 499 -16.20 -28.95 12.20
C GLU A 499 -17.21 -27.80 12.01
N ILE A 500 -17.50 -27.03 13.06
CA ILE A 500 -18.43 -25.90 13.03
C ILE A 500 -17.71 -24.64 12.50
N PRO A 501 -18.20 -23.98 11.43
CA PRO A 501 -17.60 -22.78 10.85
C PRO A 501 -17.44 -21.59 11.81
N GLU A 502 -16.34 -20.82 11.70
CA GLU A 502 -16.00 -19.70 12.60
C GLU A 502 -17.02 -18.54 12.60
N ASP A 503 -17.85 -18.41 11.57
CA ASP A 503 -18.92 -17.42 11.46
C ASP A 503 -20.20 -17.81 12.23
N GLN A 504 -20.24 -19.01 12.82
CA GLN A 504 -21.43 -19.58 13.46
C GLN A 504 -21.39 -19.55 14.99
N TYR A 505 -20.36 -18.95 15.58
CA TYR A 505 -20.21 -18.83 17.04
C TYR A 505 -19.34 -17.61 17.40
N ALA A 506 -19.15 -17.35 18.71
CA ALA A 506 -18.55 -16.10 19.19
C ALA A 506 -17.21 -15.76 18.48
N PRO A 507 -17.06 -14.56 17.87
CA PRO A 507 -15.84 -14.20 17.15
C PRO A 507 -14.64 -14.11 18.10
N ARG A 508 -13.49 -14.62 17.64
CA ARG A 508 -12.21 -14.55 18.37
C ARG A 508 -11.96 -13.10 18.81
N PRO A 509 -11.78 -12.82 20.12
CA PRO A 509 -11.33 -11.49 20.55
C PRO A 509 -10.02 -11.17 19.84
N GLY A 510 -10.06 -10.11 19.02
CA GLY A 510 -9.04 -9.78 18.03
C GLY A 510 -7.64 -9.67 18.64
N ARG A 511 -6.89 -10.76 18.59
CA ARG A 511 -5.47 -10.75 18.89
C ARG A 511 -4.71 -10.74 17.57
N ASN A 512 -4.08 -9.62 17.26
CA ASN A 512 -3.27 -9.46 16.05
C ASN A 512 -2.05 -10.42 16.08
N LEU A 513 -2.19 -11.59 15.46
CA LEU A 513 -1.18 -12.66 15.43
C LEU A 513 0.10 -12.25 14.66
N THR A 514 0.04 -11.22 13.82
CA THR A 514 1.20 -10.70 13.08
C THR A 514 2.22 -9.94 13.96
N ALA A 515 1.91 -9.66 15.23
CA ALA A 515 2.74 -8.85 16.11
C ALA A 515 3.58 -9.63 17.15
N LYS A 516 3.52 -10.96 17.25
CA LYS A 516 4.34 -11.71 18.23
C LYS A 516 5.55 -12.39 17.60
N LYS A 517 6.72 -11.76 17.78
CA LYS A 517 7.91 -12.53 18.15
C LYS A 517 7.62 -13.22 19.48
N LYS A 518 7.93 -14.51 19.57
CA LYS A 518 7.87 -15.37 20.77
C LYS A 518 8.76 -14.83 21.90
N ASN A 519 8.37 -13.71 22.52
CA ASN A 519 9.11 -13.04 23.61
C ASN A 519 8.49 -13.27 25.00
N HIS A 520 7.42 -14.06 25.12
CA HIS A 520 7.01 -14.60 26.42
C HIS A 520 7.66 -15.98 26.55
N GLY A 521 8.28 -16.23 27.71
CA GLY A 521 9.08 -17.41 28.01
C GLY A 521 8.39 -18.73 27.64
N HIS A 522 9.21 -19.77 27.51
CA HIS A 522 8.86 -21.15 27.18
C HIS A 522 7.35 -21.44 27.21
N ILE A 523 6.73 -21.58 26.03
CA ILE A 523 5.38 -22.14 25.93
C ILE A 523 5.52 -23.61 26.35
N VAL A 524 5.11 -23.91 27.59
CA VAL A 524 5.11 -25.27 28.12
C VAL A 524 3.73 -25.86 27.79
N LYS A 525 3.72 -26.96 27.04
CA LYS A 525 2.52 -27.77 26.82
C LYS A 525 2.34 -28.67 28.04
N HIS A 526 1.18 -28.57 28.69
CA HIS A 526 0.79 -29.44 29.78
C HIS A 526 -0.24 -30.43 29.24
N GLU A 527 0.03 -31.73 29.38
CA GLU A 527 -0.90 -32.80 29.04
C GLU A 527 -1.67 -33.20 30.29
N ILE A 528 -2.96 -33.47 30.13
CA ILE A 528 -3.81 -34.00 31.19
C ILE A 528 -3.94 -35.49 30.93
N THR A 529 -3.44 -36.30 31.86
CA THR A 529 -3.30 -37.75 31.68
C THR A 529 -4.48 -38.54 32.22
N SER A 530 -5.31 -37.93 33.08
CA SER A 530 -6.52 -38.54 33.64
C SER A 530 -7.56 -37.49 34.05
N GLN A 531 -8.83 -37.91 34.15
CA GLN A 531 -9.93 -37.06 34.62
C GLN A 531 -9.74 -36.61 36.08
N GLU A 532 -9.17 -37.47 36.94
CA GLU A 532 -8.85 -37.13 38.33
C GLU A 532 -7.82 -35.98 38.41
N GLU A 533 -6.81 -35.97 37.53
CA GLU A 533 -5.82 -34.89 37.45
C GLU A 533 -6.47 -33.55 37.05
N TYR A 534 -7.46 -33.59 36.15
CA TYR A 534 -8.22 -32.41 35.76
C TYR A 534 -9.04 -31.86 36.93
N GLU A 535 -9.79 -32.72 37.62
CA GLU A 535 -10.65 -32.35 38.74
C GLU A 535 -9.85 -31.78 39.92
N GLU A 536 -8.67 -32.35 40.24
CA GLU A 536 -7.76 -31.81 41.26
C GLU A 536 -7.30 -30.39 40.91
N LYS A 537 -6.95 -30.14 39.64
CA LYS A 537 -6.55 -28.81 39.16
C LYS A 537 -7.72 -27.82 39.19
N VAL A 538 -8.92 -28.24 38.81
CA VAL A 538 -10.12 -27.40 38.90
C VAL A 538 -10.40 -27.03 40.35
N GLU A 539 -10.36 -27.99 41.29
CA GLU A 539 -10.59 -27.73 42.70
C GLU A 539 -9.56 -26.74 43.27
N LYS A 540 -8.28 -26.93 42.92
CA LYS A 540 -7.17 -26.06 43.35
C LYS A 540 -7.34 -24.60 42.93
N TYR A 541 -7.88 -24.33 41.74
CA TYR A 541 -8.00 -22.98 41.15
C TYR A 541 -9.44 -22.43 41.13
N SER A 542 -10.38 -23.14 41.78
CA SER A 542 -11.78 -22.70 41.94
C SER A 542 -12.03 -21.75 43.13
N LYS A 543 -11.03 -21.58 44.01
CA LYS A 543 -11.05 -20.66 45.18
C LYS A 543 -10.37 -19.35 44.84
#